data_AF-M0EC58-F1
#
_entry.id   AF-M0EC58-F1
#
_cell.length_a   1.000
_cell.length_b   1.000
_cell.length_c   1.000
_cell.angle_alpha   90.00
_cell.angle_beta   90.00
_cell.angle_gamma   90.00
#
_symmetry.space_group_name_H-M   'P 1'
#
loop_
_entity.id
_entity.type
_entity.pdbx_description
1 polymer ?
#
loop_
_entity_poly.entity_id
_entity_poly.type
_entity_poly.pdbx_seq_one_letter_code
_entity_poly.pdbx_strand_id
1 'polypeptide(L)'
;MSSDDVSRRAFMRTAGGAAAAAGAATATAGTAAAQEVEPDWPSGASSGNVGSYTDARGQDSVTISVGAGDQGLAFDPTLVWVDEGTTITWEWTGAGGAHNVQTVDGGGPASLDSGDPVGEEGATYEYETSSEDAGITHYHCVPHTAVGMHAGLAVGGDIATVEVGGGGSDAVFVPDAARALGVATFIAMVSTLGLAFVFMKYGGTITGQEQA
;
A
#
# COMPACT_ATOMS: atom_id res chain seq x y z
N MET A 1 -3.73 21.60 41.18
CA MET A 1 -3.62 21.06 39.82
C MET A 1 -3.81 19.56 39.94
N SER A 2 -5.01 19.07 39.62
CA SER A 2 -5.38 17.66 39.82
C SER A 2 -4.85 16.82 38.67
N SER A 3 -4.10 15.75 38.97
CA SER A 3 -3.49 14.83 38.00
C SER A 3 -4.49 13.83 37.39
N ASP A 4 -5.76 14.23 37.23
CA ASP A 4 -6.84 13.30 36.86
C ASP A 4 -7.03 13.11 35.35
N ASP A 5 -6.27 13.83 34.50
CA ASP A 5 -6.43 13.76 33.03
C ASP A 5 -5.52 12.75 32.31
N VAL A 6 -4.60 12.07 33.01
CA VAL A 6 -3.63 11.14 32.37
C VAL A 6 -4.04 9.66 32.49
N SER A 7 -5.11 9.34 33.23
CA SER A 7 -5.41 7.95 33.62
C SER A 7 -6.53 7.23 32.82
N ARG A 8 -6.93 7.75 31.65
CA ARG A 8 -7.87 7.03 30.76
C ARG A 8 -7.32 6.73 29.36
N ARG A 9 -6.31 7.48 28.90
CA ARG A 9 -5.70 7.30 27.57
C ARG A 9 -4.52 6.31 27.58
N ALA A 10 -4.02 5.91 28.75
CA ALA A 10 -2.89 4.98 28.89
C ALA A 10 -3.30 3.49 29.03
N PHE A 11 -4.58 3.15 29.03
CA PHE A 11 -5.06 1.79 29.37
C PHE A 11 -5.48 0.93 28.16
N MET A 12 -5.39 1.41 26.92
CA MET A 12 -5.78 0.62 25.72
C MET A 12 -4.58 0.23 24.83
N ARG A 13 -3.43 -0.12 25.41
CA ARG A 13 -2.25 -0.51 24.61
C ARG A 13 -1.46 -1.74 25.04
N THR A 14 -2.00 -2.67 25.83
CA THR A 14 -1.19 -3.86 26.21
C THR A 14 -1.99 -5.13 26.50
N ALA A 15 -2.45 -5.80 25.46
CA ALA A 15 -2.59 -7.26 25.47
C ALA A 15 -1.73 -7.77 24.30
N GLY A 16 -0.68 -8.57 24.48
CA GLY A 16 -0.38 -9.51 25.55
C GLY A 16 -0.10 -10.85 24.88
N GLY A 17 1.12 -11.03 24.37
CA GLY A 17 1.55 -12.26 23.70
C GLY A 17 3.06 -12.36 23.68
N ALA A 18 3.67 -12.59 24.85
CA ALA A 18 5.08 -12.87 24.96
C ALA A 18 5.37 -14.35 24.61
N ALA A 19 6.16 -14.56 23.56
CA ALA A 19 7.01 -15.74 23.42
C ALA A 19 8.40 -15.24 23.02
N ALA A 20 9.33 -15.25 23.97
CA ALA A 20 10.72 -14.91 23.71
C ALA A 20 11.42 -16.12 23.07
N ALA A 21 11.95 -15.92 21.85
CA ALA A 21 13.08 -16.67 21.34
C ALA A 21 13.99 -15.69 20.57
N ALA A 22 15.24 -15.63 21.01
CA ALA A 22 16.27 -14.73 20.49
C ALA A 22 16.68 -15.07 19.05
N GLY A 23 16.95 -14.05 18.24
CA GLY A 23 17.75 -14.18 17.02
C GLY A 23 17.19 -13.45 15.80
N ALA A 24 18.04 -12.57 15.24
CA ALA A 24 17.88 -11.80 14.01
C ALA A 24 16.92 -10.59 14.06
N ALA A 25 17.52 -9.40 14.18
CA ALA A 25 16.90 -8.15 13.76
C ALA A 25 16.78 -8.14 12.23
N THR A 26 15.69 -8.71 11.71
CA THR A 26 15.19 -8.33 10.39
C THR A 26 14.33 -7.11 10.57
N ALA A 27 14.75 -6.00 9.95
CA ALA A 27 13.94 -4.80 9.84
C ALA A 27 12.53 -5.19 9.35
N THR A 28 11.53 -4.94 10.18
CA THR A 28 10.13 -5.07 9.81
C THR A 28 9.87 -4.03 8.72
N ALA A 29 9.88 -4.46 7.46
CA ALA A 29 9.12 -3.78 6.43
C ALA A 29 7.69 -3.70 6.98
N GLY A 30 7.21 -2.49 7.25
CA GLY A 30 5.84 -2.28 7.68
C GLY A 30 4.92 -2.92 6.65
N THR A 31 4.15 -3.91 7.08
CA THR A 31 3.03 -4.41 6.28
C THR A 31 2.16 -3.19 6.01
N ALA A 32 2.12 -2.71 4.76
CA ALA A 32 1.13 -1.75 4.34
C ALA A 32 -0.22 -2.34 4.75
N ALA A 33 -0.93 -1.65 5.65
CA ALA A 33 -2.33 -1.96 5.86
C ALA A 33 -2.97 -1.95 4.46
N ALA A 34 -3.70 -3.00 4.10
CA ALA A 34 -4.54 -2.94 2.91
C ALA A 34 -5.40 -1.69 3.09
N GLN A 35 -5.14 -0.67 2.28
CA GLN A 35 -5.97 0.51 2.31
C GLN A 35 -7.27 0.09 1.66
N GLU A 36 -8.33 0.06 2.47
CA GLU A 36 -9.68 -0.23 1.98
C GLU A 36 -10.14 0.88 1.01
N VAL A 37 -9.52 2.08 1.09
CA VAL A 37 -9.98 3.31 0.46
C VAL A 37 -8.82 4.16 -0.07
N GLU A 38 -8.97 4.67 -1.29
CA GLU A 38 -8.07 5.63 -1.93
C GLU A 38 -8.85 6.87 -2.41
N PRO A 39 -8.19 8.02 -2.61
CA PRO A 39 -8.84 9.18 -3.23
C PRO A 39 -9.42 8.83 -4.62
N ASP A 40 -10.57 9.41 -4.97
CA ASP A 40 -11.17 9.25 -6.30
C ASP A 40 -10.40 10.08 -7.33
N TRP A 41 -9.26 9.55 -7.77
CA TRP A 41 -8.32 10.26 -8.62
C TRP A 41 -8.91 10.52 -10.02
N PRO A 42 -8.81 11.75 -10.55
CA PRO A 42 -9.22 12.03 -11.91
C PRO A 42 -8.41 11.16 -12.89
N SER A 43 -9.08 10.66 -13.94
CA SER A 43 -8.46 9.72 -14.89
C SER A 43 -7.15 10.26 -15.48
N GLY A 44 -7.05 11.57 -15.70
CA GLY A 44 -5.84 12.20 -16.21
C GLY A 44 -4.65 12.12 -15.24
N ALA A 45 -4.89 12.08 -13.93
CA ALA A 45 -3.84 11.89 -12.92
C ALA A 45 -3.51 10.40 -12.74
N SER A 46 -4.52 9.53 -12.66
CA SER A 46 -4.33 8.09 -12.41
C SER A 46 -3.83 7.30 -13.62
N SER A 47 -4.08 7.79 -14.85
CA SER A 47 -3.47 7.24 -16.06
C SER A 47 -2.13 7.89 -16.43
N GLY A 48 -1.70 8.90 -15.69
CA GLY A 48 -0.42 9.56 -15.90
C GLY A 48 0.70 8.75 -15.29
N ASN A 49 1.88 8.74 -15.94
CA ASN A 49 3.13 8.31 -15.31
C ASN A 49 3.23 6.85 -14.84
N VAL A 50 4.06 6.61 -13.83
CA VAL A 50 4.36 5.29 -13.25
C VAL A 50 3.20 4.73 -12.42
N GLY A 51 2.16 5.53 -12.16
CA GLY A 51 0.94 5.11 -11.48
C GLY A 51 1.15 4.74 -10.01
N SER A 52 2.28 5.13 -9.41
CA SER A 52 2.57 4.90 -8.00
C SER A 52 1.66 5.75 -7.13
N TYR A 53 1.13 5.15 -6.06
CA TYR A 53 0.34 5.83 -5.05
C TYR A 53 1.02 5.73 -3.69
N THR A 54 1.05 6.86 -2.99
CA THR A 54 1.60 7.00 -1.65
C THR A 54 0.59 7.72 -0.75
N ASP A 55 0.11 7.04 0.28
CA ASP A 55 -0.54 7.70 1.42
C ASP A 55 0.53 8.18 2.40
N ALA A 56 0.66 9.49 2.49
CA ALA A 56 1.60 10.19 3.33
C ALA A 56 0.91 10.99 4.44
N ARG A 57 -0.37 10.72 4.74
CA ARG A 57 -1.04 11.32 5.91
C ARG A 57 -0.29 10.96 7.19
N GLY A 58 -0.25 11.91 8.13
CA GLY A 58 0.53 11.87 9.35
C GLY A 58 2.02 12.19 9.17
N GLN A 59 2.46 12.54 7.96
CA GLN A 59 3.82 13.00 7.70
C GLN A 59 3.87 14.53 7.53
N ASP A 60 4.90 15.17 8.10
CA ASP A 60 5.09 16.61 8.02
C ASP A 60 5.64 17.05 6.64
N SER A 61 6.25 16.14 5.90
CA SER A 61 6.81 16.42 4.57
C SER A 61 6.82 15.20 3.66
N VAL A 62 6.76 15.43 2.35
CA VAL A 62 6.95 14.39 1.32
C VAL A 62 7.78 14.92 0.16
N THR A 63 8.58 14.06 -0.47
CA THR A 63 9.35 14.40 -1.67
C THR A 63 8.79 13.68 -2.88
N ILE A 64 8.63 14.40 -3.98
CA ILE A 64 8.18 13.90 -5.27
C ILE A 64 9.29 14.11 -6.29
N SER A 65 9.81 13.03 -6.86
CA SER A 65 10.80 13.10 -7.93
C SER A 65 10.15 13.63 -9.22
N VAL A 66 10.80 14.61 -9.86
CA VAL A 66 10.43 15.16 -11.16
C VAL A 66 11.42 14.66 -12.20
N GLY A 67 10.93 13.92 -13.19
CA GLY A 67 11.78 13.23 -14.15
C GLY A 67 12.04 11.77 -13.75
N ALA A 68 11.02 11.08 -13.27
CA ALA A 68 11.07 9.67 -12.89
C ALA A 68 10.69 8.73 -14.06
N GLY A 69 10.69 7.43 -13.78
CA GLY A 69 10.36 6.37 -14.75
C GLY A 69 11.44 6.16 -15.82
N ASP A 70 11.26 5.13 -16.66
CA ASP A 70 12.27 4.68 -17.63
C ASP A 70 12.69 5.76 -18.64
N GLN A 71 11.79 6.72 -18.92
CA GLN A 71 12.02 7.80 -19.88
C GLN A 71 12.33 9.15 -19.21
N GLY A 72 12.28 9.23 -17.87
CA GLY A 72 12.38 10.51 -17.15
C GLY A 72 11.19 11.44 -17.39
N LEU A 73 10.02 10.91 -17.76
CA LEU A 73 8.82 11.68 -18.11
C LEU A 73 7.70 11.43 -17.10
N ALA A 74 8.04 11.31 -15.82
CA ALA A 74 7.09 11.02 -14.76
C ALA A 74 7.34 11.79 -13.46
N PHE A 75 6.28 11.91 -12.67
CA PHE A 75 6.34 12.22 -11.25
C PHE A 75 6.33 10.91 -10.44
N ASP A 76 7.17 10.83 -9.41
CA ASP A 76 7.19 9.68 -8.49
C ASP A 76 7.36 10.12 -7.03
N PRO A 77 6.37 9.92 -6.14
CA PRO A 77 5.10 9.25 -6.42
C PRO A 77 4.21 10.00 -7.42
N THR A 78 3.38 9.27 -8.18
CA THR A 78 2.42 9.89 -9.12
C THR A 78 1.18 10.42 -8.39
N LEU A 79 0.72 9.70 -7.37
CA LEU A 79 -0.48 10.04 -6.61
C LEU A 79 -0.10 10.11 -5.13
N VAL A 80 -0.41 11.22 -4.46
CA VAL A 80 0.00 11.47 -3.07
C VAL A 80 -1.16 11.99 -2.25
N TRP A 81 -1.44 11.35 -1.11
CA TRP A 81 -2.43 11.82 -0.13
C TRP A 81 -1.74 12.30 1.14
N VAL A 82 -1.98 13.55 1.55
CA VAL A 82 -1.37 14.18 2.74
C VAL A 82 -2.42 14.85 3.62
N ASP A 83 -2.01 15.21 4.84
CA ASP A 83 -2.79 16.10 5.69
C ASP A 83 -2.54 17.57 5.31
N GLU A 84 -3.41 18.46 5.79
CA GLU A 84 -3.16 19.91 5.71
C GLU A 84 -1.91 20.28 6.53
N GLY A 85 -1.10 21.21 6.02
CA GLY A 85 0.15 21.62 6.65
C GLY A 85 1.36 20.76 6.27
N THR A 86 1.18 19.68 5.51
CA THR A 86 2.32 18.91 4.97
C THR A 86 3.05 19.71 3.90
N THR A 87 4.38 19.75 3.97
CA THR A 87 5.23 20.34 2.93
C THR A 87 5.54 19.33 1.84
N ILE A 88 5.23 19.67 0.59
CA ILE A 88 5.58 18.89 -0.59
C ILE A 88 6.81 19.50 -1.26
N THR A 89 7.85 18.69 -1.45
CA THR A 89 9.05 19.09 -2.19
C THR A 89 9.11 18.30 -3.49
N TRP A 90 9.04 18.99 -4.62
CA TRP A 90 9.38 18.41 -5.91
C TRP A 90 10.88 18.56 -6.15
N GLU A 91 11.57 17.46 -6.42
CA GLU A 91 13.03 17.45 -6.67
C GLU A 91 13.34 16.88 -8.06
N TRP A 92 14.09 17.62 -8.86
CA TRP A 92 14.41 17.25 -10.23
C TRP A 92 15.54 16.24 -10.28
N THR A 93 15.31 15.14 -10.99
CA THR A 93 16.32 14.08 -11.20
C THR A 93 17.30 14.42 -12.33
N GLY A 94 17.00 15.45 -13.13
CA GLY A 94 17.72 15.77 -14.37
C GLY A 94 17.40 14.85 -15.55
N ALA A 95 16.55 13.83 -15.39
CA ALA A 95 16.19 12.91 -16.45
C ALA A 95 14.98 13.41 -17.28
N GLY A 96 14.94 13.03 -18.57
CA GLY A 96 13.81 13.33 -19.47
C GLY A 96 13.70 14.78 -19.93
N GLY A 97 14.69 15.63 -19.63
CA GLY A 97 14.74 17.02 -20.09
C GLY A 97 14.16 18.01 -19.09
N ALA A 98 13.58 19.10 -19.60
CA ALA A 98 13.06 20.19 -18.76
C ALA A 98 11.61 19.93 -18.34
N HIS A 99 11.33 20.08 -17.04
CA HIS A 99 10.03 19.82 -16.44
C HIS A 99 9.56 20.99 -15.58
N ASN A 100 8.24 21.10 -15.41
CA ASN A 100 7.63 21.96 -14.40
C ASN A 100 6.50 21.21 -13.67
N VAL A 101 5.99 21.85 -12.62
CA VAL A 101 4.83 21.41 -11.85
C VAL A 101 3.78 22.51 -11.96
N GLN A 102 2.66 22.21 -12.59
CA GLN A 102 1.58 23.18 -12.76
C GLN A 102 0.23 22.52 -12.58
N THR A 103 -0.68 23.20 -11.88
CA THR A 103 -2.06 22.74 -11.75
C THR A 103 -2.76 22.82 -13.11
N VAL A 104 -3.47 21.76 -13.49
CA VAL A 104 -4.28 21.77 -14.70
C VAL A 104 -5.40 22.81 -14.54
N ASP A 105 -5.82 23.48 -15.63
CA ASP A 105 -6.95 24.41 -15.56
C ASP A 105 -8.22 23.71 -15.04
N GLY A 106 -8.79 24.23 -13.96
CA GLY A 106 -9.90 23.59 -13.23
C GLY A 106 -9.53 22.25 -12.56
N GLY A 107 -8.24 21.96 -12.39
CA GLY A 107 -7.70 20.69 -11.91
C GLY A 107 -7.85 20.47 -10.40
N GLY A 108 -8.20 21.49 -9.62
CA GLY A 108 -8.45 21.37 -8.19
C GLY A 108 -8.14 22.63 -7.41
N PRO A 109 -8.13 22.55 -6.07
CA PRO A 109 -7.98 23.69 -5.18
C PRO A 109 -6.55 24.23 -5.09
N ALA A 110 -5.52 23.38 -5.08
CA ALA A 110 -4.15 23.83 -4.88
C ALA A 110 -3.61 24.55 -6.13
N SER A 111 -2.99 25.71 -5.94
CA SER A 111 -2.49 26.55 -7.03
C SER A 111 -1.00 26.34 -7.26
N LEU A 112 -0.63 25.12 -7.67
CA LEU A 112 0.76 24.75 -7.97
C LEU A 112 1.27 25.44 -9.24
N ASP A 113 2.43 26.08 -9.14
CA ASP A 113 3.17 26.68 -10.26
C ASP A 113 4.66 26.80 -9.92
N SER A 114 5.47 25.90 -10.47
CA SER A 114 6.93 25.96 -10.32
C SER A 114 7.60 26.92 -11.32
N GLY A 115 6.84 27.59 -12.20
CA GLY A 115 7.35 28.47 -13.24
C GLY A 115 7.79 27.75 -14.53
N ASP A 116 8.77 28.36 -15.22
CA ASP A 116 9.31 27.85 -16.49
C ASP A 116 9.95 26.45 -16.32
N PRO A 117 9.89 25.56 -17.33
CA PRO A 117 10.49 24.23 -17.23
C PRO A 117 12.00 24.25 -16.97
N VAL A 118 12.43 23.49 -15.96
CA VAL A 118 13.82 23.34 -15.51
C VAL A 118 14.29 21.92 -15.78
N GLY A 119 15.52 21.75 -16.30
CA GLY A 119 16.14 20.44 -16.55
C GLY A 119 17.36 20.16 -15.68
N GLU A 120 17.66 21.03 -14.72
CA GLU A 120 18.81 20.90 -13.81
C GLU A 120 18.49 19.88 -12.70
N GLU A 121 19.40 18.92 -12.51
CA GLU A 121 19.34 17.96 -11.40
C GLU A 121 19.51 18.68 -10.06
N GLY A 122 18.70 18.31 -9.07
CA GLY A 122 18.71 18.92 -7.74
C GLY A 122 17.98 20.27 -7.65
N ALA A 123 17.38 20.75 -8.74
CA ALA A 123 16.40 21.83 -8.65
C ALA A 123 15.22 21.41 -7.78
N THR A 124 14.64 22.35 -7.03
CA THR A 124 13.53 22.08 -6.11
C THR A 124 12.42 23.11 -6.22
N TYR A 125 11.20 22.66 -5.95
CA TYR A 125 10.02 23.47 -5.75
C TYR A 125 9.32 22.98 -4.49
N GLU A 126 9.01 23.88 -3.56
CA GLU A 126 8.37 23.55 -2.29
C GLU A 126 6.99 24.19 -2.20
N TYR A 127 6.02 23.46 -1.65
CA TYR A 127 4.66 23.92 -1.40
C TYR A 127 4.17 23.41 -0.05
N GLU A 128 3.81 24.31 0.85
CA GLU A 128 3.17 23.95 2.13
C GLU A 128 1.66 23.94 1.93
N THR A 129 1.04 22.77 2.13
CA THR A 129 -0.41 22.62 1.98
C THR A 129 -1.14 23.31 3.13
N SER A 130 -2.39 23.70 2.89
CA SER A 130 -3.23 24.35 3.88
C SER A 130 -4.69 23.95 3.71
N SER A 131 -5.57 24.47 4.56
CA SER A 131 -7.01 24.21 4.49
C SER A 131 -7.66 24.71 3.19
N GLU A 132 -7.06 25.68 2.48
CA GLU A 132 -7.59 26.14 1.18
C GLU A 132 -7.30 25.15 0.05
N ASP A 133 -6.34 24.25 0.26
CA ASP A 133 -5.94 23.19 -0.68
C ASP A 133 -6.72 21.89 -0.48
N ALA A 134 -7.59 21.83 0.55
CA ALA A 134 -8.33 20.63 0.91
C ALA A 134 -9.18 20.13 -0.27
N GLY A 135 -8.95 18.88 -0.69
CA GLY A 135 -9.50 18.31 -1.91
C GLY A 135 -8.47 17.56 -2.74
N ILE A 136 -8.86 17.21 -3.97
CA ILE A 136 -8.01 16.53 -4.95
C ILE A 136 -7.59 17.54 -6.01
N THR A 137 -6.28 17.69 -6.20
CA THR A 137 -5.65 18.54 -7.21
C THR A 137 -4.94 17.69 -8.26
N HIS A 138 -5.32 17.88 -9.52
CA HIS A 138 -4.66 17.35 -10.71
C HIS A 138 -3.62 18.35 -11.21
N TYR A 139 -2.37 17.92 -11.29
CA TYR A 139 -1.29 18.73 -11.83
C TYR A 139 -0.52 17.97 -12.92
N HIS A 140 0.27 18.72 -13.69
CA HIS A 140 1.01 18.20 -14.82
C HIS A 140 2.34 18.92 -15.03
N CYS A 141 3.17 18.32 -15.87
CA CYS A 141 4.29 19.00 -16.52
C CYS A 141 3.82 19.51 -17.88
N VAL A 142 3.81 20.82 -18.08
CA VAL A 142 3.32 21.49 -19.29
C VAL A 142 3.98 20.98 -20.58
N PRO A 143 5.32 20.92 -20.71
CA PRO A 143 5.94 20.43 -21.95
C PRO A 143 5.65 18.95 -22.23
N HIS A 144 5.30 18.17 -21.21
CA HIS A 144 5.07 16.73 -21.30
C HIS A 144 3.60 16.32 -21.07
N THR A 145 2.67 17.28 -21.08
CA THR A 145 1.23 17.00 -20.87
C THR A 145 0.68 16.09 -21.97
N ALA A 146 1.08 16.31 -23.24
CA ALA A 146 0.61 15.54 -24.37
C ALA A 146 1.03 14.06 -24.33
N VAL A 147 2.07 13.74 -23.55
CA VAL A 147 2.59 12.37 -23.36
C VAL A 147 2.22 11.78 -22.01
N GLY A 148 1.35 12.45 -21.24
CA GLY A 148 0.77 11.88 -20.02
C GLY A 148 1.53 12.18 -18.74
N MET A 149 2.41 13.19 -18.70
CA MET A 149 3.10 13.57 -17.47
C MET A 149 2.19 14.35 -16.51
N HIS A 150 1.32 13.60 -15.84
CA HIS A 150 0.26 14.08 -14.95
C HIS A 150 0.30 13.35 -13.60
N ALA A 151 -0.18 14.00 -12.55
CA ALA A 151 -0.15 13.49 -11.19
C ALA A 151 -1.26 14.09 -10.31
N GLY A 152 -1.47 13.50 -9.14
CA GLY A 152 -2.55 13.87 -8.22
C GLY A 152 -2.02 14.16 -6.82
N LEU A 153 -2.49 15.25 -6.23
CA LEU A 153 -2.27 15.59 -4.83
C LEU A 153 -3.62 15.68 -4.12
N ALA A 154 -3.84 14.84 -3.12
CA ALA A 154 -5.00 14.87 -2.25
C ALA A 154 -4.59 15.46 -0.90
N VAL A 155 -5.34 16.45 -0.41
CA VAL A 155 -5.07 17.14 0.87
C VAL A 155 -6.30 17.03 1.77
N GLY A 156 -6.07 16.61 3.01
CA GLY A 156 -7.09 16.54 4.05
C GLY A 156 -7.88 15.23 4.08
N GLY A 157 -8.72 15.08 5.12
CA GLY A 157 -9.46 13.84 5.38
C GLY A 157 -10.84 13.76 4.72
N ASP A 158 -11.48 14.89 4.42
CA ASP A 158 -12.84 14.99 3.90
C ASP A 158 -12.84 15.15 2.36
N ILE A 159 -12.34 14.12 1.65
CA ILE A 159 -12.27 14.10 0.18
C ILE A 159 -13.09 12.94 -0.40
N ALA A 160 -13.42 13.03 -1.69
CA ALA A 160 -14.05 11.93 -2.40
C ALA A 160 -13.08 10.74 -2.48
N THR A 161 -13.57 9.56 -2.15
CA THR A 161 -12.78 8.33 -2.13
C THR A 161 -13.50 7.17 -2.78
N VAL A 162 -12.73 6.19 -3.21
CA VAL A 162 -13.20 4.93 -3.79
C VAL A 162 -12.62 3.75 -3.01
N GLU A 163 -13.40 2.69 -2.91
CA GLU A 163 -12.94 1.44 -2.29
C GLU A 163 -12.01 0.72 -3.28
N VAL A 164 -10.75 0.49 -2.88
CA VAL A 164 -9.72 -0.16 -3.71
C VAL A 164 -9.33 -1.50 -3.10
N GLY A 165 -10.30 -2.37 -2.89
CA GLY A 165 -10.00 -3.63 -2.19
C GLY A 165 -11.22 -4.43 -1.75
N GLY A 166 -12.20 -4.62 -2.63
CA GLY A 166 -13.44 -5.34 -2.34
C GLY A 166 -13.68 -6.58 -3.19
N GLY A 167 -12.63 -7.23 -3.68
CA GLY A 167 -12.72 -8.57 -4.29
C GLY A 167 -12.90 -9.61 -3.18
N GLY A 168 -14.09 -9.66 -2.58
CA GLY A 168 -14.46 -10.64 -1.56
C GLY A 168 -14.29 -12.07 -2.07
N SER A 169 -13.11 -12.64 -1.86
CA SER A 169 -13.05 -14.04 -1.50
C SER A 169 -13.25 -14.08 0.01
N ASP A 170 -14.21 -14.87 0.46
CA ASP A 170 -14.34 -15.37 1.83
C ASP A 170 -13.10 -16.19 2.22
N ALA A 171 -11.91 -15.61 2.11
CA ALA A 171 -10.72 -16.13 2.72
C ALA A 171 -10.79 -15.73 4.18
N VAL A 172 -11.53 -16.52 4.96
CA VAL A 172 -11.18 -16.75 6.36
C VAL A 172 -9.66 -16.89 6.37
N PHE A 173 -8.96 -15.95 7.03
CA PHE A 173 -7.52 -16.02 7.17
C PHE A 173 -7.20 -17.30 7.94
N VAL A 174 -6.94 -18.38 7.21
CA VAL A 174 -6.46 -19.64 7.75
C VAL A 174 -4.93 -19.52 7.70
N PRO A 175 -4.25 -19.41 8.85
CA PRO A 175 -2.79 -19.41 8.89
C PRO A 175 -2.25 -20.63 8.13
N ASP A 176 -1.09 -20.52 7.49
CA ASP A 176 -0.53 -21.62 6.68
C ASP A 176 -0.39 -22.93 7.47
N ALA A 177 -0.14 -22.84 8.78
CA ALA A 177 -0.15 -23.97 9.70
C ALA A 177 -1.51 -24.70 9.76
N ALA A 178 -2.61 -23.96 9.74
CA ALA A 178 -3.96 -24.53 9.78
C ALA A 178 -4.35 -25.14 8.41
N ARG A 179 -3.86 -24.60 7.28
CA ARG A 179 -3.99 -25.23 5.96
C ARG A 179 -3.22 -26.55 5.89
N ALA A 180 -1.99 -26.57 6.38
CA ALA A 180 -1.16 -27.77 6.43
C ALA A 180 -1.79 -28.85 7.33
N LEU A 181 -2.36 -28.47 8.48
CA LEU A 181 -3.08 -29.39 9.36
C LEU A 181 -4.33 -29.98 8.70
N GLY A 182 -5.10 -29.18 7.97
CA GLY A 182 -6.27 -29.66 7.22
C GLY A 182 -5.89 -30.70 6.16
N VAL A 183 -4.86 -30.42 5.36
CA VAL A 183 -4.38 -31.34 4.32
C VAL A 183 -3.79 -32.61 4.94
N ALA A 184 -2.98 -32.48 5.99
CA ALA A 184 -2.35 -33.61 6.66
C ALA A 184 -3.38 -34.56 7.29
N THR A 185 -4.41 -34.02 7.95
CA THR A 185 -5.48 -34.83 8.55
C THR A 185 -6.32 -35.56 7.52
N PHE A 186 -6.63 -34.92 6.37
CA PHE A 186 -7.31 -35.58 5.26
C PHE A 186 -6.49 -36.75 4.69
N ILE A 187 -5.20 -36.53 4.42
CA ILE A 187 -4.30 -37.58 3.92
C ILE A 187 -4.19 -38.73 4.93
N ALA A 188 -4.08 -38.42 6.22
CA ALA A 188 -4.03 -39.43 7.29
C ALA A 188 -5.33 -40.26 7.39
N MET A 189 -6.50 -39.62 7.28
CA MET A 189 -7.79 -40.32 7.26
C MET A 189 -7.93 -41.22 6.03
N VAL A 190 -7.57 -40.72 4.84
CA VAL A 190 -7.61 -41.53 3.61
C VAL A 190 -6.62 -42.69 3.67
N SER A 191 -5.44 -42.47 4.25
CA SER A 191 -4.41 -43.52 4.38
C SER A 191 -4.83 -44.62 5.35
N THR A 192 -5.44 -44.27 6.49
CA THR A 192 -5.93 -45.25 7.47
C THR A 192 -7.09 -46.07 6.91
N LEU A 193 -8.04 -45.43 6.19
CA LEU A 193 -9.13 -46.12 5.51
C LEU A 193 -8.62 -47.02 4.37
N GLY A 194 -7.65 -46.54 3.58
CA GLY A 194 -7.03 -47.33 2.50
C GLY A 194 -6.30 -48.56 3.03
N LEU A 195 -5.53 -48.42 4.11
CA LEU A 195 -4.85 -49.53 4.74
C LEU A 195 -5.83 -50.55 5.34
N ALA A 196 -6.90 -50.07 5.99
CA ALA A 196 -7.98 -50.93 6.49
C ALA A 196 -8.67 -51.69 5.36
N PHE A 197 -8.92 -51.04 4.22
CA PHE A 197 -9.44 -51.70 3.02
C PHE A 197 -8.48 -52.79 2.51
N VAL A 198 -7.18 -52.51 2.44
CA VAL A 198 -6.18 -53.51 2.02
C VAL A 198 -6.15 -54.71 2.97
N PHE A 199 -6.15 -54.50 4.28
CA PHE A 199 -6.20 -55.60 5.26
C PHE A 199 -7.51 -56.39 5.17
N MET A 200 -8.65 -55.73 4.94
CA MET A 200 -9.94 -56.41 4.75
C MET A 200 -9.99 -57.19 3.44
N LYS A 201 -9.42 -56.63 2.36
CA LYS A 201 -9.45 -57.23 1.02
C LYS A 201 -8.40 -58.34 0.83
N TYR A 202 -7.23 -58.20 1.44
CA TYR A 202 -6.05 -59.03 1.17
C TYR A 202 -5.38 -59.61 2.42
N GLY A 203 -5.74 -59.18 3.63
CA GLY A 203 -5.09 -59.61 4.89
C GLY A 203 -5.72 -60.84 5.57
N GLY A 204 -6.85 -61.34 5.07
CA GLY A 204 -7.56 -62.47 5.67
C GLY A 204 -7.22 -63.83 5.07
N THR A 205 -6.01 -64.37 5.30
CA THR A 205 -5.76 -65.83 5.36
C THR A 205 -4.40 -66.14 6.00
N ILE A 206 -4.32 -66.14 7.33
CA ILE A 206 -3.21 -66.83 8.03
C ILE A 206 -3.70 -67.33 9.40
N THR A 207 -4.26 -68.54 9.41
CA THR A 207 -4.39 -69.54 10.50
C THR A 207 -5.39 -70.59 9.99
N GLY A 208 -5.17 -71.90 9.94
CA GLY A 208 -4.02 -72.77 10.08
C GLY A 208 -4.50 -74.16 9.63
N GLN A 209 -3.81 -74.80 8.68
CA GLN A 209 -4.00 -76.23 8.40
C GLN A 209 -2.93 -76.98 9.19
N GLU A 210 -3.32 -77.60 10.32
CA GLU A 210 -2.89 -78.97 10.65
C GLU A 210 -3.81 -79.56 11.74
N GLN A 211 -4.74 -80.40 11.31
CA GLN A 211 -5.35 -81.49 12.09
C GLN A 211 -5.56 -82.65 11.09
N ALA A 212 -4.48 -83.41 10.84
CA ALA A 212 -4.47 -84.85 10.57
C ALA A 212 -3.03 -85.36 10.60
#